data_AF-A0A5Q4GUC1-F1
#
_entry.id   AF-A0A5Q4GUC1-F1
#
_cell.length_a   1.000
_cell.length_b   1.000
_cell.length_c   1.000
_cell.angle_alpha   90.00
_cell.angle_beta   90.00
_cell.angle_gamma   90.00
#
_symmetry.space_group_name_H-M   'P 1'
#
loop_
_entity.id
_entity.type
_entity.pdbx_description
1 polymer ?
#
loop_
_entity_poly.entity_id
_entity_poly.type
_entity_poly.pdbx_seq_one_letter_code
_entity_poly.pdbx_strand_id
1 'polypeptide(L)'
;MLYRAWLAVLGVILCAGSAWSEDPFLRDPDQRLWKPVADDVYLQELGSQIQTDRPILSVAHYDGTLYALTDQGGYRLDGQHLERVPELSAGLQRLRVLDDALWAMGSVGLYRMVGDRVQQISDLAFVDVCLLNGVVHAATTMDVYRYEQGRLDNLEPETGYRSTNITFHREDGTQVLPQPERMGPLIRIAAYSGFIEAPTSDDPDVLGIEDAPLQNLGAAPYSGPPRPK
;
A
#
# COMPACT_ATOMS: atom_id res chain seq x y z
N MET A 1 -59.18 -44.44 20.33
CA MET A 1 -60.14 -43.34 20.49
C MET A 1 -59.58 -42.33 21.49
N LEU A 2 -58.77 -41.36 21.06
CA LEU A 2 -58.37 -40.18 21.85
C LEU A 2 -57.63 -39.18 20.93
N TYR A 3 -58.33 -38.78 19.87
CA TYR A 3 -58.03 -37.57 19.10
C TYR A 3 -58.85 -36.46 19.74
N ARG A 4 -58.22 -35.59 20.55
CA ARG A 4 -58.71 -34.24 20.96
C ARG A 4 -57.90 -33.72 22.16
N ALA A 5 -56.67 -33.29 21.93
CA ALA A 5 -55.92 -32.46 22.90
C ALA A 5 -54.72 -31.72 22.28
N TRP A 6 -54.75 -31.43 20.97
CA TRP A 6 -53.70 -30.68 20.28
C TRP A 6 -54.26 -29.34 19.81
N LEU A 7 -54.58 -28.46 20.77
CA LEU A 7 -55.05 -27.10 20.50
C LEU A 7 -54.84 -26.26 21.76
N ALA A 8 -53.59 -26.00 22.16
CA ALA A 8 -53.21 -24.90 23.06
C ALA A 8 -51.69 -24.84 23.40
N VAL A 9 -50.76 -25.05 22.46
CA VAL A 9 -49.36 -24.60 22.66
C VAL A 9 -48.74 -24.21 21.31
N LEU A 10 -49.44 -23.38 20.54
CA LEU A 10 -48.94 -22.81 19.29
C LEU A 10 -49.30 -21.33 19.25
N GLY A 11 -48.70 -20.57 20.15
CA GLY A 11 -49.08 -19.17 20.34
C GLY A 11 -48.07 -18.33 21.10
N VAL A 12 -46.79 -18.72 21.10
CA VAL A 12 -45.69 -17.86 21.54
C VAL A 12 -44.46 -18.29 20.76
N ILE A 13 -43.63 -17.34 20.36
CA ILE A 13 -42.33 -17.49 19.67
C ILE A 13 -42.42 -17.38 18.14
N LEU A 14 -42.35 -16.14 17.67
CA LEU A 14 -41.44 -15.61 16.64
C LEU A 14 -42.04 -14.38 15.93
N CYS A 15 -42.54 -13.41 16.70
CA CYS A 15 -42.32 -12.02 16.30
C CYS A 15 -40.87 -11.71 16.66
N ALA A 16 -39.93 -12.23 15.86
CA ALA A 16 -38.61 -11.62 15.76
C ALA A 16 -38.89 -10.19 15.35
N GLY A 17 -38.84 -9.28 16.33
CA GLY A 17 -38.84 -7.86 16.04
C GLY A 17 -37.67 -7.64 15.12
N SER A 18 -37.96 -7.48 13.83
CA SER A 18 -37.03 -6.85 12.90
C SER A 18 -36.74 -5.51 13.54
N ALA A 19 -35.61 -5.42 14.24
CA ALA A 19 -35.00 -4.15 14.53
C ALA A 19 -34.60 -3.61 13.17
N TRP A 20 -35.58 -3.00 12.49
CA TRP A 20 -35.31 -2.12 11.38
C TRP A 20 -34.38 -1.09 12.00
N SER A 21 -33.10 -1.19 11.66
CA SER A 21 -32.12 -0.18 11.98
C SER A 21 -32.63 1.08 11.31
N GLU A 22 -33.42 1.87 12.04
CA GLU A 22 -33.89 3.16 11.57
C GLU A 22 -32.66 3.93 11.15
N ASP A 23 -32.59 4.25 9.86
CA ASP A 23 -31.50 5.00 9.29
C ASP A 23 -31.40 6.33 10.07
N PRO A 24 -30.32 6.56 10.83
CA PRO A 24 -30.18 7.78 11.64
C PRO A 24 -30.13 9.05 10.77
N PHE A 25 -29.98 8.93 9.44
CA PHE A 25 -30.04 10.03 8.49
C PHE A 25 -31.46 10.44 8.08
N LEU A 26 -32.45 9.56 8.27
CA LEU A 26 -33.85 9.82 7.91
C LEU A 26 -34.71 10.33 9.07
N ARG A 27 -34.17 10.40 10.29
CA ARG A 27 -34.88 10.95 11.45
C ARG A 27 -35.20 12.43 11.28
N ASP A 28 -36.27 12.87 11.92
CA ASP A 28 -36.60 14.30 11.99
C ASP A 28 -35.45 15.09 12.66
N PRO A 29 -35.22 16.36 12.28
CA PRO A 29 -34.06 17.13 12.73
C PRO A 29 -33.91 17.23 14.26
N ASP A 30 -35.01 17.20 15.00
CA ASP A 30 -35.06 17.25 16.47
C ASP A 30 -34.74 15.90 17.14
N GLN A 31 -34.77 14.81 16.39
CA GLN A 31 -34.44 13.45 16.85
C GLN A 31 -33.01 13.01 16.49
N ARG A 32 -32.29 13.83 15.72
CA ARG A 32 -30.89 13.55 15.35
C ARG A 32 -29.98 13.89 16.53
N LEU A 33 -29.10 12.95 16.88
CA LEU A 33 -28.03 13.16 17.87
C LEU A 33 -26.81 13.88 17.29
N TRP A 34 -26.91 14.34 16.05
CA TRP A 34 -25.87 15.04 15.30
C TRP A 34 -26.50 16.26 14.62
N LYS A 35 -25.69 17.31 14.44
CA LYS A 35 -26.06 18.49 13.67
C LYS A 35 -25.19 18.51 12.42
N PRO A 36 -25.77 18.64 11.21
CA PRO A 36 -24.94 18.81 10.01
C PRO A 36 -24.07 20.06 10.22
N VAL A 37 -22.76 19.86 10.14
CA VAL A 37 -21.80 20.95 10.07
C VAL A 37 -21.61 21.20 8.59
N ALA A 38 -21.97 22.40 8.12
CA ALA A 38 -21.60 22.81 6.78
C ALA A 38 -20.07 22.89 6.75
N ASP A 39 -19.45 22.06 5.91
CA ASP A 39 -18.03 22.22 5.63
C ASP A 39 -17.81 23.63 5.08
N ASP A 40 -16.75 24.30 5.54
CA ASP A 40 -16.23 25.45 4.80
C ASP A 40 -15.98 24.99 3.37
N VAL A 41 -16.30 25.80 2.37
CA VAL A 41 -15.98 25.49 0.98
C VAL A 41 -14.47 25.34 0.90
N TYR A 42 -13.98 24.11 1.06
CA TYR A 42 -12.61 23.74 0.77
C TYR A 42 -12.44 24.09 -0.70
N LEU A 43 -11.63 25.12 -0.94
CA LEU A 43 -11.19 25.62 -2.23
C LEU A 43 -11.38 24.55 -3.31
N GLN A 44 -12.49 24.63 -4.03
CA GLN A 44 -12.60 23.96 -5.31
C GLN A 44 -11.55 24.64 -6.16
N GLU A 45 -10.36 24.03 -6.23
CA GLU A 45 -9.19 24.61 -6.85
C GLU A 45 -9.57 25.16 -8.23
N LEU A 46 -9.34 26.46 -8.44
CA LEU A 46 -9.32 27.04 -9.79
C LEU A 46 -8.08 26.48 -10.48
N GLY A 47 -8.19 25.24 -10.94
CA GLY A 47 -7.16 24.59 -11.72
C GLY A 47 -6.98 25.31 -13.05
N SER A 48 -5.75 25.61 -13.42
CA SER A 48 -5.42 25.88 -14.82
C SER A 48 -5.28 24.55 -15.56
N GLN A 49 -5.70 24.53 -16.82
CA GLN A 49 -5.47 23.39 -17.70
C GLN A 49 -4.45 23.79 -18.76
N ILE A 50 -3.48 22.92 -18.99
CA ILE A 50 -2.44 23.11 -20.00
C ILE A 50 -2.67 22.04 -21.05
N GLN A 51 -2.96 22.48 -22.27
CA GLN A 51 -3.21 21.56 -23.38
C GLN A 51 -1.88 20.95 -23.83
N THR A 52 -1.87 19.63 -23.97
CA THR A 52 -0.74 18.87 -24.51
C THR A 52 -1.17 18.19 -25.81
N ASP A 53 -0.26 18.08 -26.77
CA ASP A 53 -0.48 17.34 -28.02
C ASP A 53 -0.29 15.82 -27.85
N ARG A 54 0.35 15.43 -26.74
CA ARG A 54 0.64 14.04 -26.35
C ARG A 54 0.08 13.70 -24.97
N PRO A 55 -0.28 12.43 -24.73
CA PRO A 55 -0.60 11.95 -23.39
C PRO A 55 0.58 12.13 -22.42
N ILE A 56 0.28 12.62 -21.22
CA ILE A 56 1.25 12.72 -20.13
C ILE A 56 1.25 11.38 -19.37
N LEU A 57 2.41 10.74 -19.29
CA LEU A 57 2.60 9.45 -18.65
C LEU A 57 2.85 9.58 -17.14
N SER A 58 3.59 10.61 -16.75
CA SER A 58 3.94 10.89 -15.36
C SER A 58 4.21 12.37 -15.17
N VAL A 59 3.91 12.89 -13.98
CA VAL A 59 4.24 14.25 -13.56
C VAL A 59 4.94 14.23 -12.21
N ALA A 60 5.76 15.25 -11.94
CA ALA A 60 6.40 15.47 -10.66
C ALA A 60 6.67 16.96 -10.44
N HIS A 61 6.51 17.43 -9.21
CA HIS A 61 6.88 18.79 -8.82
C HIS A 61 8.21 18.75 -8.07
N TYR A 62 9.26 19.34 -8.64
CA TYR A 62 10.62 19.31 -8.12
C TYR A 62 11.24 20.71 -8.20
N ASP A 63 11.78 21.20 -7.09
CA ASP A 63 12.45 22.51 -6.99
C ASP A 63 11.63 23.67 -7.60
N GLY A 64 10.35 23.73 -7.24
CA GLY A 64 9.41 24.76 -7.72
C GLY A 64 8.98 24.61 -9.18
N THR A 65 9.44 23.58 -9.89
CA THR A 65 9.17 23.35 -11.30
C THR A 65 8.35 22.07 -11.48
N LEU A 66 7.34 22.12 -12.36
CA LEU A 66 6.62 20.91 -12.78
C LEU A 66 7.36 20.24 -13.93
N TYR A 67 7.62 18.95 -13.77
CA TYR A 67 8.17 18.08 -14.81
C TYR A 67 7.10 17.09 -15.25
N ALA A 68 7.11 16.78 -16.55
CA ALA A 68 6.20 15.81 -17.15
C ALA A 68 6.96 14.88 -18.11
N LEU A 69 6.50 13.64 -18.21
CA LEU A 69 6.96 12.68 -19.21
C LEU A 69 5.86 12.42 -20.25
N THR A 70 6.27 12.31 -21.50
CA THR A 70 5.47 11.75 -22.60
C THR A 70 6.20 10.55 -23.21
N ASP A 71 5.65 9.96 -24.26
CA ASP A 71 6.32 8.93 -25.07
C ASP A 71 7.60 9.45 -25.78
N GLN A 72 7.75 10.76 -25.93
CA GLN A 72 8.88 11.41 -26.63
C GLN A 72 10.01 11.88 -25.68
N GLY A 73 9.81 11.78 -24.37
CA GLY A 73 10.79 12.15 -23.35
C GLY A 73 10.22 13.05 -22.25
N GLY A 74 11.11 13.75 -21.55
CA GLY A 74 10.78 14.63 -20.44
C GLY A 74 10.73 16.11 -20.82
N TYR A 75 9.87 16.81 -20.09
CA TYR A 75 9.58 18.23 -20.27
C TYR A 75 9.53 18.90 -18.91
N ARG A 76 9.92 20.17 -18.85
CA ARG A 76 9.65 21.07 -17.72
C ARG A 76 8.59 22.07 -18.13
N LEU A 77 7.75 22.47 -17.19
CA LEU A 77 6.76 23.51 -17.41
C LEU A 77 7.42 24.89 -17.22
N ASP A 78 7.40 25.70 -18.28
CA ASP A 78 7.77 27.11 -18.25
C ASP A 78 6.55 27.97 -18.62
N GLY A 79 5.97 28.63 -17.61
CA GLY A 79 4.71 29.36 -17.72
C GLY A 79 3.55 28.44 -18.13
N GLN A 80 3.15 28.50 -19.39
CA GLN A 80 2.06 27.69 -19.97
C GLN A 80 2.55 26.69 -21.04
N HIS A 81 3.87 26.52 -21.18
CA HIS A 81 4.46 25.68 -22.22
C HIS A 81 5.35 24.60 -21.63
N LEU A 82 5.36 23.42 -22.27
CA LEU A 82 6.27 22.35 -21.94
C LEU A 82 7.56 22.50 -22.75
N GLU A 83 8.66 22.82 -22.08
CA GLU A 83 9.99 22.88 -22.66
C GLU A 83 10.69 21.53 -22.53
N ARG A 84 11.28 21.02 -23.60
CA ARG A 84 11.91 19.70 -23.61
C ARG A 84 13.21 19.70 -22.79
N VAL A 85 13.41 18.65 -22.00
CA VAL A 85 14.66 18.38 -21.27
C VAL A 85 15.45 17.31 -22.05
N PRO A 86 16.50 17.66 -22.80
CA PRO A 86 17.18 16.74 -23.72
C PRO A 86 17.71 15.45 -23.08
N GLU A 87 18.10 15.52 -21.81
CA GLU A 87 18.65 14.40 -21.04
C GLU A 87 17.58 13.37 -20.65
N LEU A 88 16.31 13.76 -20.63
CA LEU A 88 15.17 12.87 -20.39
C LEU A 88 14.63 12.38 -21.73
N SER A 89 15.26 11.37 -22.30
CA SER A 89 14.93 10.83 -23.61
C SER A 89 13.66 9.94 -23.60
N ALA A 90 13.23 9.53 -24.80
CA ALA A 90 12.10 8.62 -24.96
C ALA A 90 12.35 7.25 -24.29
N GLY A 91 11.29 6.62 -23.79
CA GLY A 91 11.35 5.33 -23.09
C GLY A 91 11.34 5.44 -21.56
N LEU A 92 11.43 6.65 -21.01
CA LEU A 92 11.11 6.92 -19.61
C LEU A 92 9.59 6.89 -19.41
N GLN A 93 9.15 6.34 -18.28
CA GLN A 93 7.73 6.08 -17.99
C GLN A 93 7.26 6.67 -16.67
N ARG A 94 8.18 6.95 -15.73
CA ARG A 94 7.82 7.44 -14.40
C ARG A 94 8.78 8.49 -13.90
N LEU A 95 8.21 9.46 -13.18
CA LEU A 95 8.91 10.44 -12.36
C LEU A 95 8.58 10.22 -10.88
N ARG A 96 9.56 10.40 -10.01
CA ARG A 96 9.39 10.43 -8.54
C ARG A 96 10.31 11.49 -7.96
N VAL A 97 9.86 12.20 -6.93
CA VAL A 97 10.73 13.07 -6.14
C VAL A 97 11.03 12.36 -4.84
N LEU A 98 12.29 12.03 -4.61
CA LEU A 98 12.79 11.30 -3.44
C LEU A 98 14.16 11.84 -3.07
N ASP A 99 14.40 12.07 -1.78
CA ASP A 99 15.70 12.50 -1.25
C ASP A 99 16.25 13.74 -1.99
N ASP A 100 15.41 14.79 -2.03
CA ASP A 100 15.69 16.09 -2.68
C ASP A 100 16.18 15.99 -4.13
N ALA A 101 15.81 14.92 -4.83
CA ALA A 101 16.14 14.67 -6.22
C ALA A 101 14.91 14.23 -7.03
N LEU A 102 14.89 14.60 -8.31
CA LEU A 102 13.95 14.03 -9.27
C LEU A 102 14.55 12.77 -9.88
N TRP A 103 13.82 11.68 -9.79
CA TRP A 103 14.16 10.40 -10.38
C TRP A 103 13.27 10.14 -11.59
N ALA A 104 13.89 9.80 -12.72
CA ALA A 104 13.20 9.38 -13.93
C ALA A 104 13.62 7.96 -14.28
N MET A 105 12.66 7.09 -14.60
CA MET A 105 12.91 5.67 -14.85
C MET A 105 12.04 5.13 -15.99
N GLY A 106 12.55 4.11 -16.67
CA GLY A 106 11.81 3.37 -17.69
C GLY A 106 12.69 2.34 -18.39
N SER A 107 12.39 2.03 -19.65
CA SER A 107 13.08 0.98 -20.41
C SER A 107 14.50 1.35 -20.84
N VAL A 108 14.89 2.62 -20.71
CA VAL A 108 16.18 3.15 -21.17
C VAL A 108 17.15 3.47 -20.04
N GLY A 109 16.74 3.29 -18.78
CA GLY A 109 17.61 3.55 -17.64
C GLY A 109 16.91 4.09 -16.41
N LEU A 110 17.75 4.41 -15.42
CA LEU A 110 17.44 5.19 -14.23
C LEU A 110 18.28 6.47 -14.24
N TYR A 111 17.60 7.61 -14.10
CA TYR A 111 18.19 8.93 -14.11
C TYR A 111 17.87 9.63 -12.79
N ARG A 112 18.85 10.37 -12.27
CA ARG A 112 18.72 11.22 -11.09
C ARG A 112 19.06 12.65 -11.47
N MET A 113 18.20 13.58 -11.10
CA MET A 113 18.40 15.01 -11.32
C MET A 113 18.45 15.74 -9.98
N VAL A 114 19.50 16.54 -9.82
CA VAL A 114 19.70 17.43 -8.65
C VAL A 114 19.93 18.85 -9.15
N GLY A 115 19.00 19.76 -8.86
CA GLY A 115 18.92 21.05 -9.55
C GLY A 115 18.82 20.83 -11.07
N ASP A 116 19.71 21.47 -11.84
CA ASP A 116 19.76 21.32 -13.30
C ASP A 116 20.66 20.17 -13.79
N ARG A 117 21.27 19.40 -12.89
CA ARG A 117 22.21 18.34 -13.27
C ARG A 117 21.50 17.00 -13.35
N VAL A 118 21.35 16.48 -14.55
CA VAL A 118 20.86 15.12 -14.81
C VAL A 118 22.03 14.16 -14.91
N GLN A 119 21.97 13.06 -14.16
CA GLN A 119 22.93 11.97 -14.21
C GLN A 119 22.20 10.66 -14.50
N GLN A 120 22.68 9.91 -15.50
CA GLN A 120 22.26 8.52 -15.68
C GLN A 120 22.96 7.65 -14.64
N ILE A 121 22.17 7.00 -13.79
CA ILE A 121 22.67 6.11 -12.73
C ILE A 121 22.86 4.70 -13.27
N SER A 122 21.99 4.26 -14.19
CA SER A 122 22.06 2.94 -14.84
C SER A 122 21.34 2.95 -16.19
N ASP A 123 21.73 2.03 -17.06
CA ASP A 123 21.11 1.72 -18.36
C ASP A 123 20.12 0.55 -18.29
N LEU A 124 19.96 -0.10 -17.13
CA LEU A 124 18.97 -1.15 -16.92
C LEU A 124 17.54 -0.59 -16.94
N ALA A 125 16.57 -1.45 -17.28
CA ALA A 125 15.16 -1.08 -17.24
C ALA A 125 14.62 -1.09 -15.80
N PHE A 126 14.22 0.09 -15.30
CA PHE A 126 13.65 0.25 -13.96
C PHE A 126 12.14 0.49 -14.03
N VAL A 127 11.39 -0.17 -13.15
CA VAL A 127 9.92 -0.11 -13.08
C VAL A 127 9.42 0.88 -12.03
N ASP A 128 10.19 1.10 -10.96
CA ASP A 128 9.82 2.00 -9.86
C ASP A 128 11.00 2.33 -8.93
N VAL A 129 10.81 3.37 -8.11
CA VAL A 129 11.70 3.75 -7.01
C VAL A 129 10.88 4.13 -5.77
N CYS A 130 11.41 3.88 -4.57
CA CYS A 130 10.82 4.33 -3.32
C CYS A 130 11.91 4.78 -2.33
N LEU A 131 11.52 5.54 -1.31
CA LEU A 131 12.40 5.92 -0.19
C LEU A 131 12.06 5.05 1.01
N LEU A 132 13.04 4.29 1.51
CA LEU A 132 12.90 3.44 2.69
C LEU A 132 14.05 3.76 3.65
N ASN A 133 13.72 4.18 4.87
CA ASN A 133 14.69 4.55 5.92
C ASN A 133 15.73 5.58 5.45
N GLY A 134 15.29 6.58 4.69
CA GLY A 134 16.18 7.63 4.15
C GLY A 134 17.06 7.18 2.97
N VAL A 135 16.90 5.95 2.49
CA VAL A 135 17.68 5.43 1.35
C VAL A 135 16.77 5.13 0.17
N VAL A 136 17.17 5.60 -1.02
CA VAL A 136 16.43 5.32 -2.24
C VAL A 136 16.64 3.87 -2.66
N HIS A 137 15.55 3.18 -2.91
CA HIS A 137 15.52 1.84 -3.48
C HIS A 137 14.93 1.91 -4.88
N ALA A 138 15.51 1.15 -5.82
CA ALA A 138 15.10 1.12 -7.21
C ALA A 138 14.84 -0.33 -7.63
N ALA A 139 13.73 -0.58 -8.32
CA ALA A 139 13.36 -1.92 -8.76
C ALA A 139 13.44 -2.05 -10.29
N THR A 140 14.05 -3.13 -10.76
CA THR A 140 13.81 -3.67 -12.10
C THR A 140 12.64 -4.64 -12.02
N THR A 141 12.32 -5.32 -13.12
CA THR A 141 11.32 -6.41 -13.09
C THR A 141 11.74 -7.58 -12.20
N MET A 142 13.03 -7.80 -11.98
CA MET A 142 13.52 -9.01 -11.31
C MET A 142 14.24 -8.74 -9.98
N ASP A 143 14.76 -7.54 -9.81
CA ASP A 143 15.72 -7.20 -8.77
C ASP A 143 15.34 -5.89 -8.07
N VAL A 144 15.78 -5.73 -6.83
CA VAL A 144 15.71 -4.49 -6.07
C VAL A 144 17.12 -4.06 -5.72
N TYR A 145 17.41 -2.80 -5.95
CA TYR A 145 18.71 -2.19 -5.72
C TYR A 145 18.57 -1.13 -4.64
N ARG A 146 19.60 -0.99 -3.80
CA ARG A 146 19.76 0.13 -2.89
C ARG A 146 20.70 1.16 -3.51
N TYR A 147 20.32 2.42 -3.51
CA TYR A 147 21.14 3.52 -4.01
C TYR A 147 21.88 4.20 -2.87
N GLU A 148 23.20 4.06 -2.82
CA GLU A 148 24.07 4.69 -1.83
C GLU A 148 25.35 5.17 -2.51
N GLN A 149 25.83 6.36 -2.12
CA GLN A 149 27.12 6.90 -2.59
C GLN A 149 27.25 6.98 -4.12
N GLY A 150 26.14 7.20 -4.84
CA GLY A 150 26.15 7.29 -6.29
C GLY A 150 26.12 5.94 -7.01
N ARG A 151 25.96 4.82 -6.30
CA ARG A 151 25.94 3.47 -6.88
C ARG A 151 24.67 2.71 -6.50
N LEU A 152 24.28 1.78 -7.35
CA LEU A 152 23.22 0.81 -7.10
C LEU A 152 23.83 -0.53 -6.66
N ASP A 153 23.44 -1.00 -5.48
CA ASP A 153 23.81 -2.30 -4.94
C ASP A 153 22.60 -3.23 -5.00
N ASN A 154 22.71 -4.36 -5.70
CA ASN A 154 21.62 -5.36 -5.76
C ASN A 154 21.41 -5.96 -4.35
N LEU A 155 20.16 -6.01 -3.90
CA LEU A 155 19.76 -6.60 -2.63
C LEU A 155 19.53 -8.10 -2.71
N GLU A 156 19.55 -8.70 -3.90
CA GLU A 156 19.50 -10.16 -4.05
C GLU A 156 20.71 -10.80 -3.36
N PRO A 157 20.50 -11.69 -2.37
CA PRO A 157 21.59 -12.44 -1.76
C PRO A 157 22.27 -13.36 -2.79
N GLU A 158 23.56 -13.65 -2.63
CA GLU A 158 24.26 -14.61 -3.51
C GLU A 158 23.59 -16.00 -3.55
N THR A 159 22.92 -16.38 -2.46
CA THR A 159 22.17 -17.64 -2.36
C THR A 159 20.73 -17.56 -2.86
N GLY A 160 20.29 -16.39 -3.35
CA GLY A 160 18.90 -16.05 -3.65
C GLY A 160 18.02 -15.88 -2.40
N TYR A 161 16.73 -15.60 -2.61
CA TYR A 161 15.79 -15.36 -1.53
C TYR A 161 15.33 -16.66 -0.86
N ARG A 162 15.17 -16.60 0.46
CA ARG A 162 14.62 -17.69 1.27
C ARG A 162 13.15 -17.42 1.54
N SER A 163 12.31 -18.41 1.27
CA SER A 163 10.89 -18.37 1.56
C SER A 163 10.56 -19.23 2.77
N THR A 164 9.67 -18.71 3.62
CA THR A 164 9.14 -19.44 4.78
C THR A 164 7.99 -20.37 4.41
N ASN A 165 7.48 -20.34 3.17
CA ASN A 165 6.23 -21.00 2.81
C ASN A 165 6.33 -22.52 2.59
N ILE A 166 7.54 -23.09 2.49
CA ILE A 166 7.76 -24.54 2.46
C ILE A 166 9.15 -24.84 3.00
N THR A 167 9.32 -24.68 4.30
CA THR A 167 10.52 -25.13 4.97
C THR A 167 10.44 -26.64 5.18
N PHE A 168 11.10 -27.42 4.33
CA PHE A 168 11.43 -28.79 4.69
C PHE A 168 12.52 -28.73 5.75
N HIS A 169 12.13 -28.99 7.00
CA HIS A 169 13.07 -29.24 8.07
C HIS A 169 13.56 -30.68 7.93
N ARG A 170 14.87 -30.86 7.82
CA ARG A 170 15.49 -32.17 8.07
C ARG A 170 15.35 -32.53 9.55
N GLU A 171 15.54 -33.80 9.89
CA GLU A 171 15.53 -34.27 11.29
C GLU A 171 16.56 -33.55 12.18
N ASP A 172 17.63 -33.01 11.58
CA ASP A 172 18.66 -32.20 12.25
C ASP A 172 18.30 -30.70 12.39
N GLY A 173 17.12 -30.29 11.94
CA GLY A 173 16.66 -28.90 11.95
C GLY A 173 17.13 -28.04 10.76
N THR A 174 18.00 -28.58 9.88
CA THR A 174 18.50 -27.85 8.71
C THR A 174 17.39 -27.65 7.70
N GLN A 175 17.25 -26.43 7.20
CA GLN A 175 16.32 -26.08 6.13
C GLN A 175 16.94 -26.42 4.78
N VAL A 176 16.23 -27.14 3.93
CA VAL A 176 16.62 -27.34 2.53
C VAL A 176 15.60 -26.68 1.62
N LEU A 177 16.03 -25.63 0.93
CA LEU A 177 15.34 -25.10 -0.23
C LEU A 177 15.94 -25.76 -1.47
N PRO A 178 15.18 -26.54 -2.26
CA PRO A 178 15.71 -27.18 -3.46
C PRO A 178 16.16 -26.16 -4.53
N GLN A 179 15.53 -24.99 -4.56
CA GLN A 179 15.80 -23.90 -5.49
C GLN A 179 15.58 -22.55 -4.78
N PRO A 180 16.49 -21.57 -4.91
CA PRO A 180 16.25 -20.22 -4.40
C PRO A 180 15.04 -19.57 -5.07
N GLU A 181 14.28 -18.79 -4.31
CA GLU A 181 13.17 -18.01 -4.87
C GLU A 181 13.67 -16.70 -5.49
N ARG A 182 12.92 -16.20 -6.48
CA ARG A 182 13.13 -14.90 -7.13
C ARG A 182 11.93 -13.99 -6.83
N MET A 183 12.18 -12.69 -6.63
CA MET A 183 11.11 -11.72 -6.32
C MET A 183 10.17 -11.41 -7.49
N GLY A 184 10.66 -11.49 -8.73
CA GLY A 184 9.96 -10.97 -9.90
C GLY A 184 8.84 -11.87 -10.46
N PRO A 185 7.96 -11.30 -11.31
CA PRO A 185 8.06 -9.96 -11.91
C PRO A 185 7.50 -8.84 -11.02
N LEU A 186 8.34 -7.85 -10.71
CA LEU A 186 7.97 -6.62 -10.01
C LEU A 186 7.38 -5.61 -11.00
N ILE A 187 6.31 -4.93 -10.58
CA ILE A 187 5.69 -3.84 -11.36
C ILE A 187 5.80 -2.48 -10.65
N ARG A 188 5.89 -2.50 -9.32
CA ARG A 188 5.99 -1.34 -8.43
C ARG A 188 6.62 -1.75 -7.12
N ILE A 189 7.27 -0.79 -6.47
CA ILE A 189 7.71 -0.91 -5.07
C ILE A 189 7.21 0.30 -4.29
N ALA A 190 6.85 0.06 -3.04
CA ALA A 190 6.51 1.11 -2.10
C ALA A 190 7.17 0.78 -0.77
N ALA A 191 7.59 1.82 -0.04
CA ALA A 191 7.93 1.63 1.36
C ALA A 191 6.63 1.39 2.12
N TYR A 192 6.47 0.20 2.69
CA TYR A 192 5.48 0.01 3.72
C TYR A 192 6.04 0.62 5.01
N SER A 193 5.18 1.30 5.78
CA SER A 193 5.53 2.01 7.01
C SER A 193 6.53 1.21 7.85
N GLY A 194 7.51 1.91 8.43
CA GLY A 194 8.60 1.33 9.23
C GLY A 194 8.09 0.37 10.31
N PHE A 195 9.04 -0.37 10.90
CA PHE A 195 8.75 -1.31 11.98
C PHE A 195 7.85 -0.66 13.03
N ILE A 196 6.78 -1.34 13.43
CA ILE A 196 6.11 -1.04 14.70
C ILE A 196 7.10 -1.49 15.76
N GLU A 197 7.90 -0.55 16.27
CA GLU A 197 8.69 -0.82 17.46
C GLU A 197 7.73 -1.06 18.61
N ALA A 198 7.99 -2.11 19.40
CA ALA A 198 7.32 -2.24 20.68
C ALA A 198 7.60 -0.95 21.46
N PRO A 199 6.60 -0.38 22.17
CA PRO A 199 6.83 0.81 22.97
C PRO A 199 8.01 0.55 23.91
N THR A 200 9.04 1.42 23.83
CA THR A 200 10.16 1.45 24.75
C THR A 200 9.70 2.09 26.06
N SER A 201 8.80 1.41 26.76
CA SER A 201 8.38 1.79 28.10
C SER A 201 9.09 0.90 29.10
N ASP A 202 9.71 1.49 30.12
CA ASP A 202 10.16 0.78 31.32
C ASP A 202 9.05 0.68 32.37
N ASP A 203 7.87 1.24 32.09
CA ASP A 203 6.72 1.22 33.01
C ASP A 203 6.15 -0.20 33.09
N PRO A 204 6.27 -0.89 34.25
CA PRO A 204 5.77 -2.25 34.41
C PRO A 204 4.25 -2.33 34.25
N ASP A 205 3.50 -1.24 34.44
CA ASP A 205 2.04 -1.23 34.25
C ASP A 205 1.66 -1.21 32.76
N VAL A 206 2.53 -0.73 31.88
CA VAL A 206 2.36 -0.75 30.41
C VAL A 206 2.89 -2.05 29.80
N LEU A 207 3.93 -2.63 30.41
CA LEU A 207 4.54 -3.89 29.99
C LEU A 207 3.82 -5.14 30.56
N GLY A 208 3.05 -4.96 31.62
CA GLY A 208 2.26 -6.00 32.25
C GLY A 208 1.07 -6.39 31.37
N ILE A 209 0.96 -7.68 31.05
CA ILE A 209 -0.33 -8.22 30.64
C ILE A 209 -1.14 -8.30 31.92
N GLU A 210 -2.23 -7.53 32.03
CA GLU A 210 -3.18 -7.73 33.12
C GLU A 210 -3.57 -9.22 33.12
N ASP A 211 -3.44 -9.88 34.27
CA ASP A 211 -3.95 -11.23 34.49
C ASP A 211 -5.49 -11.16 34.46
N ALA A 212 -6.05 -10.97 33.27
CA ALA A 212 -7.46 -11.17 33.03
C ALA A 212 -7.71 -12.65 33.34
N PRO A 213 -8.59 -12.98 34.31
CA PRO A 213 -8.94 -14.36 34.54
C PRO A 213 -9.38 -14.94 33.20
N LEU A 214 -8.84 -16.12 32.83
CA LEU A 214 -9.19 -16.85 31.62
C LEU A 214 -10.71 -17.05 31.57
N GLN A 215 -11.43 -16.04 31.10
CA GLN A 215 -12.82 -16.15 30.75
C GLN A 215 -12.82 -17.04 29.53
N ASN A 216 -13.53 -18.16 29.65
CA ASN A 216 -13.69 -19.11 28.59
C ASN A 216 -14.53 -18.45 27.48
N LEU A 217 -13.92 -17.56 26.69
CA LEU A 217 -14.48 -16.88 25.54
C LEU A 217 -14.51 -17.79 24.31
N GLY A 218 -14.05 -19.04 24.45
CA GLY A 218 -14.25 -20.06 23.44
C GLY A 218 -15.74 -20.21 23.14
N ALA A 219 -16.05 -20.39 21.85
CA ALA A 219 -17.39 -20.77 21.45
C ALA A 219 -17.81 -22.01 22.24
N ALA A 220 -19.05 -22.00 22.76
CA ALA A 220 -19.59 -23.16 23.46
C ALA A 220 -19.42 -24.41 22.59
N PRO A 221 -19.02 -25.57 23.16
CA PRO A 221 -18.88 -26.80 22.42
C PRO A 221 -20.13 -27.05 21.58
N TYR A 222 -19.95 -27.40 20.30
CA TYR A 222 -21.06 -27.68 19.39
C TYR A 222 -21.97 -28.76 20.00
N SER A 223 -23.18 -28.36 20.39
CA SER A 223 -24.19 -29.22 21.01
C SER A 223 -25.24 -29.71 19.99
N GLY A 224 -24.94 -29.61 18.70
CA GLY A 224 -25.84 -30.03 17.64
C GLY A 224 -25.83 -31.55 17.39
N PRO A 225 -26.73 -32.05 16.53
CA PRO A 225 -26.85 -33.47 16.24
C PRO A 225 -25.54 -34.06 15.70
N PRO A 226 -25.29 -35.37 15.96
CA PRO A 226 -24.09 -36.04 15.47
C PRO A 226 -24.01 -35.94 13.95
N ARG A 227 -22.81 -35.74 13.41
CA ARG A 227 -22.60 -35.71 11.96
C ARG A 227 -23.06 -37.05 11.37
N PRO A 228 -23.80 -37.03 10.24
CA PRO A 228 -24.17 -38.25 9.56
C PRO A 228 -22.91 -39.03 9.14
N LYS A 229 -23.01 -40.35 9.24
CA LYS A 229 -21.97 -41.28 8.75
C LYS A 229 -22.09 -41.45 7.24
#